data_AF-A0A267F9T8-F1
#
_entry.id   AF-A0A267F9T8-F1
#
_cell.length_a   1.000
_cell.length_b   1.000
_cell.length_c   1.000
_cell.angle_alpha   90.00
_cell.angle_beta   90.00
_cell.angle_gamma   90.00
#
_symmetry.space_group_name_H-M   'P 1'
#
loop_
_entity.id
_entity.type
_entity.pdbx_description
1 polymer ?
#
loop_
_entity_poly.entity_id
_entity_poly.type
_entity_poly.pdbx_seq_one_letter_code
_entity_poly.pdbx_strand_id
1 'polypeptide(L)'
;MLKISLQICLLVLFSSSNKSSSLRIARQAASIDDAQREDTCDAQLDRVYRRVASIVIHPNLQGYWVSNSCEIRPGPEYIVRKYHFINDTYFRATQFYYLDSSCTSPFYGLEASGVVKLDKNRVNSGMLPWEQNNYELFMSPLLYQVTVLPYTSEAAVYLQSRVSSVCRYRFGRNREVWRADGVPRDILVYVEYKKSVLMDFDCTEKLGFNLNEFLLLRIEESVESSASGDATAAAAASARKRRQLHLGEIATNMKQRRRHRPSGFQPPLEDANNDPCPGCYPVLHASLKTPPILLLQTLLPDYPTGEWVSSVCESRPRNTYVTRRLVFDNDAEQQWTGTYNNFHDPLCKRPFFSFTATGRVISRDIDEHNPDARQFDFLITGLSITPRDQRSLNQMNTYIGYGCGRTSWRINRTQDVTNTNGCDHLRLHVPTKSEQVMMMSLRDGQTWLYVGGIPNTLEPMRKAKRPTSFQPPLVRCANSPSQRQQLMRQKQQQQQQQRQTFGYNWNKQLSANGREGISAAGRTEPGALLLLIVLFLSDLIRQSTC
;
A
#
# COMPACT_ATOMS: atom_id res chain seq x y z
N MET A 1 34.37 -65.25 22.47
CA MET A 1 33.06 -64.56 22.50
C MET A 1 33.21 -63.07 22.14
N LEU A 2 33.73 -62.75 20.96
CA LEU A 2 33.93 -61.35 20.53
C LEU A 2 33.82 -61.22 19.01
N LYS A 3 32.83 -61.90 18.40
CA LYS A 3 32.51 -61.74 16.97
C LYS A 3 31.01 -61.73 16.65
N ILE A 4 30.13 -61.89 17.65
CA ILE A 4 28.66 -61.92 17.43
C ILE A 4 27.99 -60.60 17.87
N SER A 5 28.61 -59.78 18.73
CA SER A 5 28.02 -58.48 19.15
C SER A 5 28.15 -57.34 18.15
N LEU A 6 29.06 -57.40 17.16
CA LEU A 6 29.24 -56.31 16.20
C LEU A 6 28.23 -56.36 15.04
N GLN A 7 27.73 -57.54 14.69
CA GLN A 7 26.82 -57.73 13.55
C GLN A 7 25.37 -57.34 13.87
N ILE A 8 24.95 -57.46 15.13
CA ILE A 8 23.61 -57.06 15.58
C ILE A 8 23.52 -55.53 15.74
N CYS A 9 24.60 -54.86 16.14
CA CYS A 9 24.62 -53.41 16.28
C CYS A 9 24.56 -52.67 14.92
N LEU A 10 25.15 -53.26 13.87
CA LEU A 10 25.10 -52.71 12.50
C LEU A 10 23.70 -52.85 11.85
N LEU A 11 22.98 -53.96 12.08
CA LEU A 11 21.62 -54.13 11.54
C LEU A 11 20.58 -53.22 12.22
N VAL A 12 20.74 -52.92 13.52
CA VAL A 12 19.84 -51.98 14.22
C VAL A 12 20.10 -50.53 13.77
N LEU A 13 21.35 -50.14 13.50
CA LEU A 13 21.71 -48.81 13.00
C LEU A 13 21.30 -48.56 11.54
N PHE A 14 21.31 -49.60 10.68
CA PHE A 14 20.79 -49.46 9.32
C PHE A 14 19.25 -49.38 9.25
N SER A 15 18.52 -50.01 10.18
CA SER A 15 17.05 -49.89 10.23
C SER A 15 16.55 -48.57 10.85
N SER A 16 17.31 -47.97 11.79
CA SER A 16 16.99 -46.67 12.40
C SER A 16 17.39 -45.49 11.52
N SER A 17 18.49 -45.62 10.75
CA SER A 17 18.90 -44.63 9.75
C SER A 17 17.88 -44.49 8.62
N ASN A 18 17.40 -45.62 8.05
CA ASN A 18 16.39 -45.60 6.99
C ASN A 18 15.02 -45.07 7.42
N LYS A 19 14.60 -45.29 8.68
CA LYS A 19 13.38 -44.69 9.22
C LYS A 19 13.54 -43.20 9.52
N SER A 20 14.72 -42.75 9.95
CA SER A 20 15.00 -41.32 10.19
C SER A 20 15.16 -40.54 8.88
N SER A 21 15.74 -41.11 7.83
CA SER A 21 15.84 -40.47 6.52
C SER A 21 14.50 -40.48 5.80
N SER A 22 13.69 -41.54 5.91
CA SER A 22 12.32 -41.54 5.35
C SER A 22 11.38 -40.58 6.08
N LEU A 23 11.46 -40.43 7.41
CA LEU A 23 10.71 -39.40 8.14
C LEU A 23 11.19 -37.98 7.81
N ARG A 24 12.49 -37.77 7.59
CA ARG A 24 13.03 -36.48 7.16
C ARG A 24 12.57 -36.13 5.75
N ILE A 25 12.64 -37.07 4.80
CA ILE A 25 12.15 -36.89 3.43
C ILE A 25 10.64 -36.67 3.42
N ALA A 26 9.86 -37.41 4.22
CA ALA A 26 8.42 -37.21 4.34
C ALA A 26 8.04 -35.88 5.00
N ARG A 27 8.80 -35.41 6.00
CA ARG A 27 8.63 -34.07 6.59
C ARG A 27 9.06 -32.96 5.64
N GLN A 28 10.12 -33.16 4.86
CA GLN A 28 10.53 -32.23 3.81
C GLN A 28 9.51 -32.20 2.68
N ALA A 29 8.99 -33.35 2.24
CA ALA A 29 7.94 -33.45 1.23
C ALA A 29 6.62 -32.83 1.72
N ALA A 30 6.23 -33.03 2.99
CA ALA A 30 5.05 -32.39 3.58
C ALA A 30 5.24 -30.88 3.77
N SER A 31 6.44 -30.43 4.17
CA SER A 31 6.80 -29.00 4.22
C SER A 31 6.83 -28.35 2.83
N ILE A 32 7.26 -29.11 1.82
CA ILE A 32 7.24 -28.70 0.42
C ILE A 32 5.79 -28.67 -0.09
N ASP A 33 4.94 -29.64 0.23
CA ASP A 33 3.52 -29.66 -0.15
C ASP A 33 2.73 -28.52 0.52
N ASP A 34 2.98 -28.22 1.81
CA ASP A 34 2.38 -27.08 2.50
C ASP A 34 2.85 -25.74 1.91
N ALA A 35 4.15 -25.57 1.68
CA ALA A 35 4.69 -24.39 1.00
C ALA A 35 4.20 -24.27 -0.46
N GLN A 36 3.93 -25.41 -1.13
CA GLN A 36 3.39 -25.44 -2.48
C GLN A 36 1.90 -25.09 -2.54
N ARG A 37 1.13 -25.33 -1.47
CA ARG A 37 -0.28 -24.97 -1.33
C ARG A 37 -0.46 -23.47 -1.07
N GLU A 38 0.46 -22.87 -0.33
CA GLU A 38 0.43 -21.47 0.09
C GLU A 38 0.60 -20.42 -1.05
N ASP A 39 1.20 -20.80 -2.18
CA ASP A 39 1.49 -19.89 -3.30
C ASP A 39 0.44 -19.90 -4.44
N THR A 40 -0.65 -20.66 -4.30
CA THR A 40 -1.74 -20.66 -5.29
C THR A 40 -2.64 -19.42 -5.16
N CYS A 41 -3.26 -18.97 -6.25
CA CYS A 41 -4.18 -17.82 -6.21
C CYS A 41 -5.35 -18.03 -5.24
N ASP A 42 -5.88 -19.25 -5.18
CA ASP A 42 -7.00 -19.56 -4.29
C ASP A 42 -6.54 -19.51 -2.82
N ALA A 43 -5.35 -20.01 -2.49
CA ALA A 43 -4.80 -19.89 -1.14
C ALA A 43 -4.52 -18.42 -0.74
N GLN A 44 -4.01 -17.60 -1.66
CA GLN A 44 -3.79 -16.17 -1.42
C GLN A 44 -5.11 -15.43 -1.16
N LEU A 45 -6.15 -15.68 -1.96
CA LEU A 45 -7.48 -15.11 -1.72
C LEU A 45 -8.12 -15.66 -0.45
N ASP A 46 -7.95 -16.94 -0.15
CA ASP A 46 -8.43 -17.55 1.10
C ASP A 46 -7.82 -16.88 2.33
N ARG A 47 -6.55 -16.44 2.27
CA ARG A 47 -5.94 -15.65 3.36
C ARG A 47 -6.66 -14.31 3.56
N VAL A 48 -7.03 -13.63 2.47
CA VAL A 48 -7.84 -12.41 2.55
C VAL A 48 -9.19 -12.69 3.20
N TYR A 49 -9.88 -13.74 2.75
CA TYR A 49 -11.20 -14.10 3.28
C TYR A 49 -11.17 -14.69 4.67
N ARG A 50 -10.06 -15.27 5.13
CA ARG A 50 -9.89 -15.82 6.48
C ARG A 50 -9.29 -14.82 7.46
N ARG A 51 -8.74 -13.70 6.99
CA ARG A 51 -8.20 -12.63 7.85
C ARG A 51 -9.20 -12.32 8.97
N VAL A 52 -8.69 -12.41 10.20
CA VAL A 52 -9.41 -12.03 11.41
C VAL A 52 -8.93 -10.64 11.79
N ALA A 53 -9.79 -9.67 11.56
CA ALA A 53 -9.55 -8.28 11.95
C ALA A 53 -10.82 -7.73 12.58
N SER A 54 -10.65 -6.89 13.58
CA SER A 54 -11.71 -6.09 14.18
C SER A 54 -11.57 -4.65 13.76
N ILE A 55 -12.71 -4.00 13.55
CA ILE A 55 -12.79 -2.58 13.28
C ILE A 55 -13.05 -1.89 14.61
N VAL A 56 -12.15 -1.00 15.01
CA VAL A 56 -12.28 -0.29 16.28
C VAL A 56 -13.15 0.94 16.07
N ILE A 57 -14.34 0.91 16.68
CA ILE A 57 -15.27 2.04 16.71
C ILE A 57 -14.91 2.88 17.95
N HIS A 58 -14.63 4.17 17.79
CA HIS A 58 -13.99 5.08 18.74
C HIS A 58 -12.51 4.76 19.02
N PRO A 59 -11.65 4.75 17.98
CA PRO A 59 -10.25 4.44 18.13
C PRO A 59 -9.48 5.52 18.91
N ASN A 60 -8.60 5.07 19.81
CA ASN A 60 -7.51 5.91 20.30
C ASN A 60 -6.52 6.13 19.14
N LEU A 61 -6.52 7.35 18.59
CA LEU A 61 -5.65 7.78 17.51
C LEU A 61 -4.23 8.07 18.01
N GLN A 62 -4.04 8.26 19.31
CA GLN A 62 -2.78 8.69 19.91
C GLN A 62 -1.59 7.84 19.46
N GLY A 63 -0.50 8.51 19.12
CA GLY A 63 0.75 7.89 18.69
C GLY A 63 1.15 8.23 17.26
N TYR A 64 2.15 7.52 16.77
CA TYR A 64 2.71 7.71 15.44
C TYR A 64 2.14 6.70 14.45
N TRP A 65 1.76 7.20 13.28
CA TRP A 65 1.26 6.43 12.15
C TRP A 65 2.12 6.75 10.93
N VAL A 66 2.68 5.72 10.31
CA VAL A 66 3.70 5.88 9.26
C VAL A 66 3.39 5.05 8.02
N SER A 67 3.76 5.57 6.85
CA SER A 67 3.71 4.78 5.61
C SER A 67 4.72 3.62 5.69
N ASN A 68 4.33 2.45 5.18
CA ASN A 68 5.24 1.29 5.09
C ASN A 68 6.00 1.19 3.76
N SER A 69 5.64 2.01 2.76
CA SER A 69 6.28 2.09 1.44
C SER A 69 5.96 3.43 0.77
N CYS A 70 6.59 3.70 -0.37
CA CYS A 70 6.27 4.85 -1.20
C CYS A 70 4.82 4.77 -1.71
N GLU A 71 4.09 5.88 -1.61
CA GLU A 71 2.70 5.98 -2.06
C GLU A 71 2.61 6.82 -3.33
N ILE A 72 1.88 6.33 -4.34
CA ILE A 72 1.69 7.01 -5.62
C ILE A 72 0.26 7.52 -5.70
N ARG A 73 0.10 8.83 -5.52
CA ARG A 73 -1.19 9.54 -5.48
C ARG A 73 -1.55 10.15 -6.83
N PRO A 74 -2.86 10.38 -7.13
CA PRO A 74 -3.28 10.98 -8.40
C PRO A 74 -2.69 12.38 -8.57
N GLY A 75 -1.93 12.64 -9.62
CA GLY A 75 -1.19 13.91 -9.72
C GLY A 75 -0.07 13.93 -10.73
N PRO A 76 0.65 12.81 -10.97
CA PRO A 76 1.14 11.87 -9.95
C PRO A 76 1.86 12.59 -8.80
N GLU A 77 1.72 12.09 -7.58
CA GLU A 77 2.50 12.55 -6.43
C GLU A 77 3.11 11.34 -5.72
N TYR A 78 4.43 11.33 -5.54
CA TYR A 78 5.14 10.30 -4.80
C TYR A 78 5.36 10.78 -3.37
N ILE A 79 4.75 10.10 -2.40
CA ILE A 79 4.77 10.56 -1.01
C ILE A 79 5.07 9.48 0.01
N VAL A 80 5.53 9.94 1.16
CA VAL A 80 5.59 9.19 2.42
C VAL A 80 4.94 10.05 3.50
N ARG A 81 4.14 9.44 4.37
CA ARG A 81 3.38 10.12 5.43
C ARG A 81 3.87 9.69 6.81
N LYS A 82 4.00 10.66 7.71
CA LYS A 82 4.24 10.46 9.14
C LYS A 82 3.27 11.35 9.92
N TYR A 83 2.27 10.75 10.52
CA TYR A 83 1.26 11.46 11.31
C TYR A 83 1.44 11.13 12.79
N HIS A 84 1.37 12.16 13.63
CA HIS A 84 1.45 12.06 15.07
C HIS A 84 0.19 12.66 15.66
N PHE A 85 -0.66 11.83 16.26
CA PHE A 85 -1.79 12.29 17.05
C PHE A 85 -1.31 12.38 18.50
N ILE A 86 -1.25 13.61 19.02
CA ILE A 86 -0.83 13.87 20.41
C ILE A 86 -1.89 13.30 21.38
N ASN A 87 -3.14 13.37 20.95
CA ASN A 87 -4.32 12.74 21.52
C ASN A 87 -5.37 12.59 20.38
N ASP A 88 -6.61 12.23 20.72
CA ASP A 88 -7.70 12.03 19.73
C ASP A 88 -8.21 13.31 19.07
N THR A 89 -7.54 14.45 19.27
CA THR A 89 -7.95 15.75 18.72
C THR A 89 -6.80 16.48 18.06
N TYR A 90 -5.65 16.61 18.72
CA TYR A 90 -4.53 17.39 18.23
C TYR A 90 -3.56 16.52 17.44
N PHE A 91 -3.14 17.00 16.27
CA PHE A 91 -2.24 16.27 15.40
C PHE A 91 -1.10 17.14 14.87
N ARG A 92 -0.03 16.44 14.46
CA ARG A 92 1.01 16.92 13.57
C ARG A 92 1.14 15.92 12.42
N ALA A 93 0.96 16.40 11.19
CA ALA A 93 0.97 15.60 9.99
C ALA A 93 2.10 16.04 9.07
N THR A 94 3.12 15.20 8.91
CA THR A 94 4.25 15.45 8.02
C THR A 94 4.10 14.60 6.75
N GLN A 95 4.16 15.25 5.58
CA GLN A 95 4.18 14.61 4.28
C GLN A 95 5.50 14.95 3.57
N PHE A 96 6.18 13.93 3.07
CA PHE A 96 7.39 14.06 2.27
C PHE A 96 7.04 13.77 0.82
N TYR A 97 7.43 14.67 -0.09
CA TYR A 97 7.18 14.55 -1.52
C TYR A 97 8.49 14.25 -2.26
N TYR A 98 8.42 13.37 -3.26
CA TYR A 98 9.58 12.84 -4.00
C TYR A 98 9.42 13.04 -5.51
N LEU A 99 10.54 12.90 -6.22
CA LEU A 99 10.60 12.96 -7.68
C LEU A 99 10.40 11.60 -8.36
N ASP A 100 10.51 10.50 -7.60
CA ASP A 100 10.51 9.13 -8.11
C ASP A 100 9.54 8.21 -7.36
N SER A 101 9.08 7.15 -8.05
CA SER A 101 8.10 6.19 -7.51
C SER A 101 8.64 5.29 -6.39
N SER A 102 9.97 5.30 -6.17
CA SER A 102 10.63 4.57 -5.09
C SER A 102 10.90 5.44 -3.85
N CYS A 103 10.53 6.72 -3.87
CA CYS A 103 10.78 7.68 -2.79
C CYS A 103 12.26 7.73 -2.35
N THR A 104 13.16 7.80 -3.34
CA THR A 104 14.61 7.88 -3.12
C THR A 104 15.19 9.30 -3.28
N SER A 105 14.47 10.17 -3.98
CA SER A 105 14.87 11.54 -4.30
C SER A 105 13.87 12.55 -3.70
N PRO A 106 14.09 13.00 -2.44
CA PRO A 106 13.21 13.98 -1.79
C PRO A 106 13.16 15.30 -2.56
N PHE A 107 11.96 15.83 -2.78
CA PHE A 107 11.72 17.10 -3.46
C PHE A 107 11.42 18.23 -2.45
N TYR A 108 10.40 18.05 -1.61
CA TYR A 108 10.09 18.95 -0.50
C TYR A 108 9.34 18.22 0.62
N GLY A 109 9.34 18.80 1.81
CA GLY A 109 8.52 18.37 2.94
C GLY A 109 7.45 19.40 3.27
N LEU A 110 6.35 18.92 3.84
CA LEU A 110 5.27 19.75 4.38
C LEU A 110 4.86 19.19 5.74
N GLU A 111 4.80 20.05 6.75
CA GLU A 111 4.28 19.70 8.08
C GLU A 111 3.07 20.58 8.40
N ALA A 112 1.98 19.95 8.82
CA ALA A 112 0.78 20.62 9.26
C ALA A 112 0.49 20.27 10.72
N SER A 113 0.01 21.24 11.49
CA SER A 113 -0.55 21.00 12.83
C SER A 113 -1.96 21.55 12.90
N GLY A 114 -2.78 20.94 13.75
CA GLY A 114 -4.18 21.31 13.84
C GLY A 114 -4.98 20.44 14.78
N VAL A 115 -6.30 20.57 14.67
CA VAL A 115 -7.26 19.72 15.37
C VAL A 115 -8.21 19.01 14.43
N VAL A 116 -8.52 17.78 14.79
CA VAL A 116 -9.53 16.93 14.16
C VAL A 116 -10.62 16.66 15.19
N LYS A 117 -11.89 16.71 14.77
CA LYS A 117 -13.03 16.51 15.68
C LYS A 117 -14.02 15.55 15.05
N LEU A 118 -14.47 14.58 15.83
CA LEU A 118 -15.56 13.69 15.44
C LEU A 118 -16.80 14.51 15.09
N ASP A 119 -17.41 14.22 13.94
CA ASP A 119 -18.69 14.80 13.57
C ASP A 119 -19.81 14.01 14.26
N LYS A 120 -20.05 14.33 15.54
CA LYS A 120 -21.08 13.70 16.38
C LYS A 120 -22.48 13.77 15.77
N ASN A 121 -22.74 14.74 14.89
CA ASN A 121 -24.03 14.93 14.21
C ASN A 121 -24.15 14.05 12.96
N ARG A 122 -23.03 13.60 12.38
CA ARG A 122 -22.99 12.66 11.25
C ARG A 122 -22.74 11.22 11.65
N VAL A 123 -22.57 10.93 12.94
CA VAL A 123 -22.52 9.55 13.45
C VAL A 123 -23.76 8.74 13.04
N ASN A 124 -24.88 9.39 12.68
CA ASN A 124 -26.08 8.71 12.19
C ASN A 124 -26.91 9.60 11.25
N SER A 125 -26.44 9.85 10.03
CA SER A 125 -27.30 10.46 9.01
C SER A 125 -27.27 9.72 7.68
N GLY A 126 -27.92 8.56 7.68
CA GLY A 126 -28.75 8.13 6.56
C GLY A 126 -28.07 7.35 5.44
N MET A 127 -27.90 6.03 5.64
CA MET A 127 -28.31 5.05 4.64
C MET A 127 -28.55 3.65 5.26
N LEU A 128 -29.77 3.44 5.77
CA LEU A 128 -30.40 2.14 6.12
C LEU A 128 -29.81 1.33 7.31
N PRO A 129 -30.65 0.58 8.07
CA PRO A 129 -30.28 -0.13 9.31
C PRO A 129 -29.15 -1.19 9.24
N TRP A 130 -28.67 -1.54 8.03
CA TRP A 130 -27.66 -2.58 7.80
C TRP A 130 -26.28 -2.03 7.38
N GLU A 131 -26.17 -0.72 7.21
CA GLU A 131 -24.90 0.00 7.19
C GLU A 131 -24.50 0.32 8.63
N GLN A 132 -24.02 -0.69 9.37
CA GLN A 132 -23.18 -0.38 10.52
C GLN A 132 -21.97 0.36 9.96
N ASN A 133 -21.87 1.67 10.26
CA ASN A 133 -20.74 2.48 9.87
C ASN A 133 -19.49 1.90 10.53
N ASN A 134 -18.73 1.15 9.75
CA ASN A 134 -17.45 0.58 10.15
C ASN A 134 -16.32 1.62 10.08
N TYR A 135 -16.65 2.90 10.25
CA TYR A 135 -15.76 4.03 10.10
C TYR A 135 -16.35 5.23 10.81
N GLU A 136 -15.49 6.22 11.05
CA GLU A 136 -15.90 7.46 11.69
C GLU A 136 -15.80 8.63 10.73
N LEU A 137 -16.82 9.48 10.76
CA LEU A 137 -16.85 10.73 10.04
C LEU A 137 -16.35 11.84 10.96
N PHE A 138 -15.38 12.58 10.47
CA PHE A 138 -14.84 13.74 11.15
C PHE A 138 -15.24 15.01 10.42
N MET A 139 -15.29 16.10 11.18
CA MET A 139 -15.39 17.43 10.62
C MET A 139 -14.12 17.75 9.83
N SER A 140 -14.21 18.72 8.91
CA SER A 140 -13.02 19.24 8.25
C SER A 140 -11.98 19.67 9.28
N PRO A 141 -10.72 19.19 9.19
CA PRO A 141 -9.71 19.51 10.17
C PRO A 141 -9.43 21.01 10.17
N LEU A 142 -9.27 21.58 11.37
CA LEU A 142 -8.86 22.96 11.54
C LEU A 142 -7.35 22.99 11.64
N LEU A 143 -6.69 23.45 10.57
CA LEU A 143 -5.23 23.59 10.53
C LEU A 143 -4.84 24.87 11.27
N TYR A 144 -3.84 24.82 12.13
CA TYR A 144 -3.28 25.99 12.81
C TYR A 144 -2.03 26.52 12.13
N GLN A 145 -1.20 25.61 11.64
CA GLN A 145 0.05 25.96 10.97
C GLN A 145 0.33 24.95 9.88
N VAL A 146 0.77 25.43 8.71
CA VAL A 146 1.35 24.60 7.66
C VAL A 146 2.68 25.19 7.27
N THR A 147 3.73 24.39 7.39
CA THR A 147 5.12 24.75 7.10
C THR A 147 5.63 23.90 5.95
N VAL A 148 6.34 24.49 5.00
CA VAL A 148 6.98 23.79 3.89
C VAL A 148 8.49 23.96 3.93
N LEU A 149 9.22 22.95 3.48
CA LEU A 149 10.67 22.99 3.34
C LEU A 149 11.09 22.43 1.97
N PRO A 150 11.62 23.25 1.05
CA PRO A 150 12.23 22.75 -0.18
C PRO A 150 13.57 22.06 0.10
N TYR A 151 13.78 20.88 -0.48
CA TYR A 151 15.08 20.17 -0.41
C TYR A 151 15.98 20.47 -1.60
N THR A 152 15.42 20.92 -2.72
CA THR A 152 16.17 21.28 -3.94
C THR A 152 15.85 22.70 -4.41
N SER A 153 16.72 23.26 -5.24
CA SER A 153 16.52 24.58 -5.85
C SER A 153 15.25 24.63 -6.71
N GLU A 154 14.96 23.55 -7.44
CA GLU A 154 13.76 23.38 -8.26
C GLU A 154 12.51 23.36 -7.37
N ALA A 155 12.57 22.68 -6.22
CA ALA A 155 11.48 22.65 -5.25
C ALA A 155 11.22 24.04 -4.66
N ALA A 156 12.26 24.81 -4.36
CA ALA A 156 12.13 26.17 -3.84
C ALA A 156 11.40 27.08 -4.84
N VAL A 157 11.80 27.04 -6.13
CA VAL A 157 11.14 27.79 -7.20
C VAL A 157 9.69 27.33 -7.40
N TYR A 158 9.47 26.01 -7.41
CA TYR A 158 8.14 25.42 -7.56
C TYR A 158 7.20 25.88 -6.44
N LEU A 159 7.58 25.71 -5.18
CA LEU A 159 6.76 26.06 -4.02
C LEU A 159 6.50 27.57 -3.97
N GLN A 160 7.54 28.39 -4.17
CA GLN A 160 7.38 29.84 -4.16
C GLN A 160 6.41 30.30 -5.25
N SER A 161 6.49 29.72 -6.47
CA SER A 161 5.58 30.09 -7.56
C SER A 161 4.11 29.82 -7.22
N ARG A 162 3.82 28.68 -6.57
CA ARG A 162 2.46 28.30 -6.16
C ARG A 162 1.96 29.17 -5.01
N VAL A 163 2.77 29.34 -3.96
CA VAL A 163 2.44 30.11 -2.76
C VAL A 163 2.24 31.59 -3.10
N SER A 164 3.15 32.18 -3.87
CA SER A 164 3.08 33.61 -4.27
C SER A 164 1.91 33.93 -5.20
N SER A 165 1.38 32.94 -5.92
CA SER A 165 0.18 33.12 -6.74
C SER A 165 -1.10 33.28 -5.91
N VAL A 166 -1.09 32.86 -4.64
CA VAL A 166 -2.18 33.09 -3.67
C VAL A 166 -1.84 34.27 -2.77
N CYS A 167 -0.63 34.26 -2.20
CA CYS A 167 -0.17 35.21 -1.18
C CYS A 167 0.95 36.11 -1.71
N ARG A 168 0.65 36.86 -2.77
CA ARG A 168 1.63 37.73 -3.46
C ARG A 168 2.29 38.76 -2.56
N TYR A 169 1.54 39.35 -1.63
CA TYR A 169 2.02 40.41 -0.74
C TYR A 169 3.09 39.93 0.25
N ARG A 170 3.03 38.65 0.66
CA ARG A 170 3.93 38.04 1.65
C ARG A 170 5.12 37.34 0.97
N PHE A 171 4.87 36.55 -0.08
CA PHE A 171 5.88 35.66 -0.68
C PHE A 171 6.27 36.02 -2.12
N GLY A 172 5.90 37.20 -2.61
CA GLY A 172 6.33 37.68 -3.93
C GLY A 172 7.85 37.75 -4.06
N ARG A 173 8.39 37.54 -5.26
CA ARG A 173 9.85 37.51 -5.53
C ARG A 173 10.60 38.78 -5.08
N ASN A 174 9.92 39.91 -5.00
CA ASN A 174 10.49 41.18 -4.55
C ASN A 174 10.60 41.28 -3.01
N ARG A 175 10.00 40.33 -2.27
CA ARG A 175 10.02 40.27 -0.80
C ARG A 175 11.07 39.30 -0.30
N GLU A 176 11.05 38.09 -0.85
CA GLU A 176 11.92 36.98 -0.42
C GLU A 176 12.22 36.10 -1.64
N VAL A 177 13.41 35.51 -1.69
CA VAL A 177 13.76 34.49 -2.68
C VAL A 177 13.92 33.17 -1.95
N TRP A 178 13.08 32.20 -2.30
CA TRP A 178 13.11 30.90 -1.64
C TRP A 178 14.31 30.09 -2.14
N ARG A 179 15.00 29.42 -1.20
CA ARG A 179 16.14 28.54 -1.47
C ARG A 179 15.98 27.22 -0.71
N ALA A 180 16.72 26.21 -1.13
CA ALA A 180 16.95 24.98 -0.37
C ALA A 180 18.06 25.19 0.67
N ASP A 181 17.82 26.12 1.58
CA ASP A 181 18.74 26.58 2.63
C ASP A 181 18.49 25.88 3.99
N GLY A 182 17.59 24.89 4.03
CA GLY A 182 17.20 24.23 5.27
C GLY A 182 16.27 25.07 6.16
N VAL A 183 15.78 26.21 5.66
CA VAL A 183 14.87 27.11 6.41
C VAL A 183 13.41 26.80 6.07
N PRO A 184 12.62 26.30 7.05
CA PRO A 184 11.19 26.06 6.85
C PRO A 184 10.42 27.38 6.69
N ARG A 185 9.36 27.37 5.88
CA ARG A 185 8.52 28.55 5.61
C ARG A 185 7.07 28.26 5.91
N ASP A 186 6.47 29.07 6.78
CA ASP A 186 5.06 28.95 7.13
C ASP A 186 4.18 29.53 6.01
N ILE A 187 3.26 28.73 5.49
CA ILE A 187 2.36 29.08 4.38
C ILE A 187 0.88 29.11 4.81
N LEU A 188 0.60 28.71 6.05
CA LEU A 188 -0.67 28.92 6.73
C LEU A 188 -0.35 29.12 8.22
N VAL A 189 -0.92 30.15 8.82
CA VAL A 189 -0.81 30.42 10.27
C VAL A 189 -2.15 30.94 10.77
N TYR A 190 -2.61 30.38 11.90
CA TYR A 190 -3.65 30.95 12.73
C TYR A 190 -3.02 31.64 13.93
N VAL A 191 -3.57 32.78 14.30
CA VAL A 191 -3.17 33.56 15.47
C VAL A 191 -4.34 33.65 16.44
N GLU A 192 -4.03 33.57 17.73
CA GLU A 192 -5.02 33.85 18.77
C GLU A 192 -5.07 35.36 19.02
N TYR A 193 -6.23 35.97 18.86
CA TYR A 193 -6.46 37.38 19.13
C TYR A 193 -7.71 37.56 19.98
N LYS A 194 -7.56 38.16 21.17
CA LYS A 194 -8.66 38.40 22.11
C LYS A 194 -9.53 37.15 22.38
N LYS A 195 -8.89 35.99 22.57
CA LYS A 195 -9.54 34.67 22.77
C LYS A 195 -10.33 34.15 21.56
N SER A 196 -10.13 34.74 20.38
CA SER A 196 -10.63 34.26 19.10
C SER A 196 -9.48 33.75 18.25
N VAL A 197 -9.61 32.56 17.68
CA VAL A 197 -8.63 31.99 16.74
C VAL A 197 -8.95 32.54 15.35
N LEU A 198 -8.10 33.44 14.84
CA LEU A 198 -8.25 34.07 13.53
C LEU A 198 -7.15 33.57 12.59
N MET A 199 -7.52 33.22 11.37
CA MET A 199 -6.55 32.87 10.32
C MET A 199 -5.80 34.14 9.91
N ASP A 200 -4.46 34.16 10.04
CA ASP A 200 -3.63 35.26 9.52
C ASP A 200 -3.58 35.16 7.98
N PHE A 201 -3.21 33.99 7.47
CA PHE A 201 -3.22 33.70 6.03
C PHE A 201 -3.30 32.20 5.74
N ASP A 202 -3.81 31.85 4.55
CA ASP A 202 -3.75 30.50 3.97
C ASP A 202 -3.30 30.59 2.51
N CYS A 203 -2.09 30.08 2.23
CA CYS A 203 -1.50 30.03 0.89
C CYS A 203 -1.44 28.60 0.32
N THR A 204 -2.14 27.65 0.95
CA THR A 204 -2.05 26.22 0.62
C THR A 204 -2.88 25.84 -0.62
N GLU A 205 -3.71 26.75 -1.14
CA GLU A 205 -4.67 26.46 -2.21
C GLU A 205 -4.03 25.87 -3.46
N LYS A 206 -2.97 26.51 -3.96
CA LYS A 206 -2.31 26.12 -5.21
C LYS A 206 -1.40 24.92 -5.06
N LEU A 207 -1.12 24.49 -3.83
CA LEU A 207 -0.49 23.20 -3.52
C LEU A 207 -1.52 22.06 -3.43
N GLY A 208 -2.83 22.37 -3.41
CA GLY A 208 -3.88 21.36 -3.31
C GLY A 208 -3.95 20.66 -1.94
N PHE A 209 -3.22 21.17 -0.94
CA PHE A 209 -3.18 20.61 0.42
C PHE A 209 -4.42 21.02 1.23
N ASN A 210 -5.01 20.09 2.00
CA ASN A 210 -6.20 20.32 2.85
C ASN A 210 -6.49 19.24 3.92
N LEU A 211 -5.72 18.14 3.99
CA LEU A 211 -5.94 17.00 4.89
C LEU A 211 -7.40 16.49 4.96
N ASN A 212 -8.18 16.63 3.88
CA ASN A 212 -9.54 16.07 3.81
C ASN A 212 -9.56 14.53 3.94
N GLU A 213 -8.40 13.86 3.85
CA GLU A 213 -8.27 12.44 4.19
C GLU A 213 -8.61 12.15 5.67
N PHE A 214 -8.61 13.15 6.56
CA PHE A 214 -9.03 13.01 7.96
C PHE A 214 -10.55 12.98 8.13
N LEU A 215 -11.32 13.30 7.10
CA LEU A 215 -12.79 13.27 7.17
C LEU A 215 -13.37 11.87 7.34
N LEU A 216 -12.60 10.84 6.99
CA LEU A 216 -12.99 9.44 7.03
C LEU A 216 -11.82 8.64 7.61
N LEU A 217 -11.93 8.25 8.88
CA LEU A 217 -10.91 7.48 9.58
C LEU A 217 -11.45 6.12 10.01
N ARG A 218 -10.57 5.13 10.04
CA ARG A 218 -10.84 3.81 10.60
C ARG A 218 -9.56 3.18 11.12
N ILE A 219 -9.60 2.57 12.30
CA ILE A 219 -8.54 1.66 12.74
C ILE A 219 -8.99 0.22 12.51
N GLU A 220 -8.13 -0.54 11.83
CA GLU A 220 -8.22 -1.99 11.77
C GLU A 220 -7.16 -2.61 12.67
N GLU A 221 -7.59 -3.54 13.51
CA GLU A 221 -6.70 -4.37 14.32
C GLU A 221 -6.80 -5.81 13.83
N SER A 222 -5.71 -6.33 13.28
CA SER A 222 -5.63 -7.72 12.83
C SER A 222 -4.68 -8.51 13.70
N VAL A 223 -5.03 -9.78 13.92
CA VAL A 223 -4.17 -10.73 14.60
C VAL A 223 -3.40 -11.51 13.54
N GLU A 224 -2.08 -11.32 13.49
CA GLU A 224 -1.21 -12.14 12.66
C GLU A 224 -1.05 -13.49 13.36
N SER A 225 -1.79 -14.49 12.87
CA SER A 225 -1.62 -15.88 13.32
C SER A 225 -0.37 -16.43 12.66
N SER A 226 0.69 -16.68 13.43
CA SER A 226 1.79 -17.53 12.96
C SER A 226 1.20 -18.89 12.57
N ALA A 227 1.39 -19.28 11.32
CA ALA A 227 0.78 -20.48 10.77
C ALA A 227 1.24 -21.75 11.51
N SER A 228 0.27 -22.48 12.09
CA SER A 228 0.05 -23.93 11.94
C SER A 228 -0.79 -24.44 13.13
N GLY A 229 -1.95 -25.04 12.85
CA GLY A 229 -2.67 -26.03 13.69
C GLY A 229 -2.99 -25.68 15.16
N ASP A 230 -4.26 -25.81 15.53
CA ASP A 230 -4.77 -25.85 16.91
C ASP A 230 -4.07 -24.89 17.91
N ALA A 231 -4.36 -23.60 17.77
CA ALA A 231 -3.90 -22.59 18.71
C ALA A 231 -4.49 -22.85 20.10
N THR A 232 -3.63 -23.21 21.05
CA THR A 232 -3.96 -23.18 22.48
C THR A 232 -4.28 -21.74 22.91
N ALA A 233 -5.08 -21.56 23.97
CA ALA A 233 -5.42 -20.24 24.50
C ALA A 233 -4.17 -19.37 24.86
N ALA A 234 -3.03 -20.01 25.14
CA ALA A 234 -1.75 -19.34 25.36
C ALA A 234 -1.12 -18.77 24.08
N ALA A 235 -1.26 -19.46 22.93
CA ALA A 235 -0.79 -18.96 21.63
C ALA A 235 -1.61 -17.76 21.15
N ALA A 236 -2.90 -17.72 21.45
CA ALA A 236 -3.77 -16.58 21.17
C ALA A 236 -3.44 -15.34 22.02
N ALA A 237 -2.96 -15.52 23.26
CA ALA A 237 -2.55 -14.43 24.14
C ALA A 237 -1.20 -13.80 23.72
N SER A 238 -0.32 -14.57 23.07
CA SER A 238 0.94 -14.10 22.46
C SER A 238 0.76 -13.65 21.00
N ALA A 239 -0.46 -13.70 20.47
CA ALA A 239 -0.71 -13.41 19.08
C ALA A 239 -0.49 -11.92 18.80
N ARG A 240 0.40 -11.67 17.85
CA ARG A 240 0.86 -10.35 17.49
C ARG A 240 -0.26 -9.54 16.86
N LYS A 241 -0.58 -8.40 17.47
CA LYS A 241 -1.59 -7.47 16.96
C LYS A 241 -0.92 -6.46 16.04
N ARG A 242 -1.49 -6.30 14.85
CA ARG A 242 -1.10 -5.27 13.89
C ARG A 242 -2.23 -4.25 13.80
N ARG A 243 -1.91 -2.98 14.07
CA ARG A 243 -2.84 -1.86 14.02
C ARG A 243 -2.58 -1.00 12.78
N GLN A 244 -3.63 -0.70 12.04
CA GLN A 244 -3.55 0.07 10.79
C GLN A 244 -4.57 1.21 10.79
N LEU A 245 -4.11 2.43 10.54
CA LEU A 245 -4.96 3.61 10.39
C LEU A 245 -5.28 3.84 8.91
N HIS A 246 -6.54 3.67 8.56
CA HIS A 246 -7.07 3.97 7.24
C HIS A 246 -7.58 5.41 7.19
N LEU A 247 -7.21 6.11 6.12
CA LEU A 247 -7.52 7.50 5.85
C LEU A 247 -8.33 7.61 4.57
N GLY A 248 -9.23 8.59 4.50
CA GLY A 248 -10.11 8.79 3.36
C GLY A 248 -9.34 9.04 2.06
N GLU A 249 -9.86 8.51 0.95
CA GLU A 249 -9.32 8.73 -0.40
C GLU A 249 -9.24 10.22 -0.79
N ILE A 250 -8.37 10.53 -1.75
CA ILE A 250 -8.27 11.87 -2.33
C ILE A 250 -8.81 11.90 -3.75
N ALA A 251 -9.31 13.06 -4.17
CA ALA A 251 -9.82 13.22 -5.54
C ALA A 251 -8.74 12.95 -6.58
N THR A 252 -9.09 12.16 -7.59
CA THR A 252 -8.24 11.93 -8.77
C THR A 252 -7.98 13.22 -9.56
N ASN A 253 -8.97 14.12 -9.61
CA ASN A 253 -8.77 15.47 -10.15
C ASN A 253 -8.29 16.43 -9.04
N MET A 254 -7.06 16.93 -9.20
CA MET A 254 -6.41 17.93 -8.34
C MET A 254 -7.33 19.12 -8.00
N LYS A 255 -8.08 19.65 -8.97
CA LYS A 255 -8.95 20.83 -8.80
C LYS A 255 -10.12 20.56 -7.85
N GLN A 256 -10.48 19.29 -7.64
CA GLN A 256 -11.61 18.89 -6.81
C GLN A 256 -11.19 18.50 -5.39
N ARG A 257 -9.90 18.33 -5.10
CA ARG A 257 -9.39 17.83 -3.81
C ARG A 257 -9.93 18.58 -2.58
N ARG A 258 -10.06 19.92 -2.65
CA ARG A 258 -10.59 20.73 -1.55
C ARG A 258 -12.06 20.48 -1.23
N ARG A 259 -12.85 20.13 -2.24
CA ARG A 259 -14.30 19.91 -2.11
C ARG A 259 -14.68 18.43 -2.01
N HIS A 260 -13.74 17.55 -2.33
CA HIS A 260 -13.95 16.12 -2.30
C HIS A 260 -14.20 15.66 -0.87
N ARG A 261 -15.25 14.84 -0.72
CA ARG A 261 -15.56 14.14 0.52
C ARG A 261 -15.29 12.65 0.27
N PRO A 262 -14.33 12.04 0.99
CA PRO A 262 -13.95 10.66 0.74
C PRO A 262 -15.09 9.69 1.03
N SER A 263 -15.16 8.62 0.25
CA SER A 263 -16.14 7.53 0.38
C SER A 263 -15.49 6.14 0.29
N GLY A 264 -14.17 6.12 0.37
CA GLY A 264 -13.29 4.96 0.32
C GLY A 264 -11.97 5.34 0.99
N PHE A 265 -11.07 4.37 1.12
CA PHE A 265 -9.81 4.53 1.87
C PHE A 265 -8.57 4.48 0.97
N GLN A 266 -7.55 5.23 1.37
CA GLN A 266 -6.18 5.12 0.86
C GLN A 266 -5.48 3.88 1.45
N PRO A 267 -4.28 3.54 0.95
CA PRO A 267 -3.38 2.64 1.68
C PRO A 267 -3.23 3.07 3.15
N PRO A 268 -3.32 2.13 4.10
CA PRO A 268 -3.27 2.45 5.52
C PRO A 268 -1.87 2.88 5.96
N LEU A 269 -1.83 3.64 7.05
CA LEU A 269 -0.61 3.86 7.84
C LEU A 269 -0.47 2.77 8.91
N GLU A 270 0.75 2.35 9.18
CA GLU A 270 1.07 1.41 10.25
C GLU A 270 1.25 2.16 11.57
N ASP A 271 0.75 1.60 12.67
CA ASP A 271 1.11 2.03 14.01
C ASP A 271 2.62 1.80 14.23
N ALA A 272 3.32 2.81 14.72
CA ALA A 272 4.74 2.74 15.04
C ALA A 272 5.10 1.68 16.10
N ASN A 273 4.13 1.25 16.90
CA ASN A 273 4.30 0.19 17.90
C ASN A 273 4.13 -1.24 17.32
N ASN A 274 3.75 -1.37 16.04
CA ASN A 274 3.82 -2.67 15.36
C ASN A 274 5.29 -3.15 15.32
N ASP A 275 5.57 -4.47 15.29
CA ASP A 275 6.30 -5.09 14.16
C ASP A 275 7.31 -4.22 13.45
N PRO A 276 8.64 -4.36 13.66
CA PRO A 276 9.60 -3.81 12.71
C PRO A 276 9.21 -4.13 11.26
N CYS A 277 8.74 -3.10 10.57
CA CYS A 277 8.42 -3.13 9.16
C CYS A 277 9.55 -2.38 8.43
N PRO A 278 10.16 -2.93 7.36
CA PRO A 278 11.38 -2.36 6.75
C PRO A 278 11.24 -0.89 6.33
N GLY A 279 10.07 -0.49 5.82
CA GLY A 279 9.79 0.90 5.46
C GLY A 279 9.39 1.80 6.63
N CYS A 280 8.88 1.26 7.73
CA CYS A 280 8.33 2.05 8.84
C CYS A 280 9.43 2.77 9.62
N TYR A 281 10.55 2.11 9.87
CA TYR A 281 11.66 2.65 10.66
C TYR A 281 12.24 3.97 10.11
N PRO A 282 12.68 4.07 8.84
CA PRO A 282 13.20 5.32 8.31
C PRO A 282 12.16 6.45 8.37
N VAL A 283 10.88 6.14 8.17
CA VAL A 283 9.79 7.11 8.20
C VAL A 283 9.52 7.60 9.61
N LEU A 284 9.48 6.71 10.60
CA LEU A 284 9.29 7.04 12.00
C LEU A 284 10.37 8.00 12.52
N HIS A 285 11.63 7.79 12.11
CA HIS A 285 12.75 8.63 12.53
C HIS A 285 13.00 9.86 11.66
N ALA A 286 12.21 10.07 10.60
CA ALA A 286 12.30 11.27 9.78
C ALA A 286 11.82 12.53 10.51
N SER A 287 12.35 13.67 10.07
CA SER A 287 11.91 15.01 10.48
C SER A 287 11.71 15.86 9.23
N LEU A 288 11.03 17.01 9.35
CA LEU A 288 10.87 17.91 8.21
C LEU A 288 12.21 18.29 7.57
N LYS A 289 13.30 18.40 8.34
CA LYS A 289 14.65 18.71 7.82
C LYS A 289 15.39 17.49 7.26
N THR A 290 15.01 16.30 7.69
CA THR A 290 15.68 15.03 7.35
C THR A 290 14.63 14.06 6.78
N PRO A 291 14.28 14.21 5.48
CA PRO A 291 13.30 13.33 4.84
C PRO A 291 13.79 11.88 4.82
N PRO A 292 12.89 10.89 4.94
CA PRO A 292 13.28 9.50 4.83
C PRO A 292 13.68 9.17 3.38
N ILE A 293 14.65 8.27 3.21
CA ILE A 293 14.96 7.67 1.91
C ILE A 293 14.60 6.20 2.03
N LEU A 294 13.67 5.74 1.19
CA LEU A 294 13.24 4.35 1.21
C LEU A 294 14.18 3.49 0.36
N LEU A 295 14.15 2.17 0.60
CA LEU A 295 14.92 1.22 -0.20
C LEU A 295 14.37 1.18 -1.63
N LEU A 296 15.28 1.20 -2.59
CA LEU A 296 14.95 1.14 -4.02
C LEU A 296 14.15 -0.13 -4.31
N GLN A 297 12.97 0.06 -4.90
CA GLN A 297 12.14 -1.03 -5.35
C GLN A 297 12.69 -1.56 -6.68
N THR A 298 12.82 -2.88 -6.81
CA THR A 298 13.26 -3.47 -8.08
C THR A 298 12.08 -3.51 -9.04
N LEU A 299 12.12 -2.66 -10.06
CA LEU A 299 11.14 -2.61 -11.13
C LEU A 299 11.37 -3.74 -12.14
N LEU A 300 10.28 -4.28 -12.69
CA LEU A 300 10.32 -5.35 -13.68
C LEU A 300 9.77 -4.82 -15.02
N PRO A 301 10.53 -4.92 -16.13
CA PRO A 301 10.15 -4.34 -17.42
C PRO A 301 9.15 -5.20 -18.23
N ASP A 302 8.78 -6.38 -17.73
CA ASP A 302 8.06 -7.40 -18.49
C ASP A 302 6.57 -7.10 -18.69
N TYR A 303 5.93 -7.82 -19.60
CA TYR A 303 4.46 -7.89 -19.69
C TYR A 303 3.90 -8.65 -18.49
N PRO A 304 2.73 -8.28 -17.92
CA PRO A 304 2.21 -8.85 -16.67
C PRO A 304 1.62 -10.26 -16.83
N THR A 305 2.33 -11.17 -17.49
CA THR A 305 1.89 -12.55 -17.76
C THR A 305 1.59 -13.36 -16.49
N GLY A 306 0.59 -14.21 -16.58
CA GLY A 306 0.18 -15.13 -15.50
C GLY A 306 -0.99 -14.59 -14.69
N GLU A 307 -1.13 -15.14 -13.48
CA GLU A 307 -2.26 -14.85 -12.61
C GLU A 307 -1.88 -13.96 -11.41
N TRP A 308 -2.77 -13.03 -11.10
CA TRP A 308 -2.57 -11.99 -10.11
C TRP A 308 -3.81 -11.82 -9.25
N VAL A 309 -3.66 -11.76 -7.93
CA VAL A 309 -4.79 -11.64 -7.00
C VAL A 309 -4.60 -10.56 -5.96
N SER A 310 -5.71 -10.03 -5.43
CA SER A 310 -5.67 -9.08 -4.32
C SER A 310 -5.05 -9.72 -3.09
N SER A 311 -4.15 -8.99 -2.44
CA SER A 311 -3.56 -9.36 -1.14
C SER A 311 -4.36 -8.86 0.07
N VAL A 312 -5.36 -8.01 -0.18
CA VAL A 312 -6.23 -7.37 0.82
C VAL A 312 -7.64 -7.21 0.26
N CYS A 313 -8.61 -6.93 1.14
CA CYS A 313 -9.95 -6.49 0.73
C CYS A 313 -9.86 -5.01 0.29
N GLU A 314 -9.98 -4.74 -1.00
CA GLU A 314 -9.70 -3.41 -1.55
C GLU A 314 -10.88 -2.47 -1.36
N SER A 315 -10.64 -1.30 -0.75
CA SER A 315 -11.66 -0.25 -0.65
C SER A 315 -11.91 0.43 -2.00
N ARG A 316 -13.18 0.70 -2.31
CA ARG A 316 -13.62 1.47 -3.47
C ARG A 316 -14.48 2.65 -3.03
N PRO A 317 -14.58 3.70 -3.86
CA PRO A 317 -15.54 4.78 -3.64
C PRO A 317 -16.96 4.23 -3.44
N ARG A 318 -17.78 4.97 -2.69
CA ARG A 318 -19.17 4.65 -2.33
C ARG A 318 -19.29 3.40 -1.46
N ASN A 319 -18.37 3.21 -0.51
CA ASN A 319 -18.41 2.15 0.49
C ASN A 319 -18.53 0.73 -0.09
N THR A 320 -17.95 0.51 -1.27
CA THR A 320 -17.90 -0.84 -1.86
C THR A 320 -16.50 -1.42 -1.66
N TYR A 321 -16.42 -2.74 -1.61
CA TYR A 321 -15.15 -3.44 -1.40
C TYR A 321 -15.00 -4.53 -2.46
N VAL A 322 -13.78 -4.81 -2.87
CA VAL A 322 -13.53 -5.76 -3.95
C VAL A 322 -12.30 -6.61 -3.71
N THR A 323 -12.34 -7.86 -4.16
CA THR A 323 -11.14 -8.64 -4.49
C THR A 323 -11.11 -8.90 -5.99
N ARG A 324 -9.91 -8.92 -6.55
CA ARG A 324 -9.64 -9.06 -7.98
C ARG A 324 -8.79 -10.29 -8.23
N ARG A 325 -9.05 -10.97 -9.34
CA ARG A 325 -8.18 -11.96 -9.96
C ARG A 325 -8.02 -11.57 -11.43
N LEU A 326 -6.79 -11.25 -11.83
CA LEU A 326 -6.46 -10.92 -13.21
C LEU A 326 -5.58 -12.02 -13.80
N VAL A 327 -5.91 -12.45 -15.00
CA VAL A 327 -5.17 -13.45 -15.77
C VAL A 327 -4.78 -12.80 -17.08
N PHE A 328 -3.48 -12.77 -17.36
CA PHE A 328 -2.93 -12.29 -18.62
C PHE A 328 -2.25 -13.45 -19.31
N ASP A 329 -2.80 -13.84 -20.45
CA ASP A 329 -2.25 -14.94 -21.22
C ASP A 329 -0.97 -14.49 -21.93
N ASN A 330 -0.06 -15.45 -22.13
CA ASN A 330 1.18 -15.23 -22.86
C ASN A 330 1.04 -15.68 -24.33
N ASP A 331 -0.17 -15.60 -24.87
CA ASP A 331 -0.49 -15.99 -26.22
C ASP A 331 -0.29 -14.84 -27.22
N ALA A 332 -0.28 -15.17 -28.51
CA ALA A 332 -0.14 -14.17 -29.57
C ALA A 332 -1.32 -13.19 -29.62
N GLU A 333 -2.48 -13.57 -29.06
CA GLU A 333 -3.69 -12.77 -29.05
C GLU A 333 -3.77 -11.76 -27.89
N GLN A 334 -2.89 -11.90 -26.88
CA GLN A 334 -2.83 -11.06 -25.69
C GLN A 334 -4.18 -11.01 -24.97
N GLN A 335 -4.78 -12.19 -24.78
CA GLN A 335 -6.04 -12.32 -24.07
C GLN A 335 -5.87 -12.01 -22.58
N TRP A 336 -6.94 -11.48 -21.98
CA TRP A 336 -7.00 -11.29 -20.54
C TRP A 336 -8.40 -11.56 -19.99
N THR A 337 -8.41 -12.00 -18.74
CA THR A 337 -9.62 -12.20 -17.95
C THR A 337 -9.47 -11.52 -16.60
N GLY A 338 -10.46 -10.74 -16.19
CA GLY A 338 -10.53 -10.13 -14.88
C GLY A 338 -11.80 -10.51 -14.14
N THR A 339 -11.67 -11.19 -13.02
CA THR A 339 -12.76 -11.50 -12.09
C THR A 339 -12.74 -10.54 -10.91
N TYR A 340 -13.89 -9.95 -10.61
CA TYR A 340 -14.09 -8.97 -9.56
C TYR A 340 -15.19 -9.45 -8.62
N ASN A 341 -14.86 -9.73 -7.37
CA ASN A 341 -15.84 -10.08 -6.34
C ASN A 341 -16.11 -8.86 -5.48
N ASN A 342 -17.34 -8.32 -5.50
CA ASN A 342 -17.71 -7.15 -4.72
C ASN A 342 -18.38 -7.56 -3.41
N PHE A 343 -18.15 -6.78 -2.36
CA PHE A 343 -18.60 -7.02 -0.99
C PHE A 343 -19.18 -5.75 -0.37
N HIS A 344 -20.06 -5.94 0.61
CA HIS A 344 -20.68 -4.87 1.40
C HIS A 344 -19.84 -4.47 2.62
N ASP A 345 -18.76 -5.15 2.92
CA ASP A 345 -17.96 -4.94 4.13
C ASP A 345 -16.46 -4.95 3.85
N PRO A 346 -15.68 -4.22 4.67
CA PRO A 346 -14.23 -4.07 4.50
C PRO A 346 -13.41 -5.32 4.80
N LEU A 347 -14.03 -6.38 5.32
CA LEU A 347 -13.38 -7.65 5.59
C LEU A 347 -13.75 -8.71 4.53
N CYS A 348 -14.50 -8.31 3.50
CA CYS A 348 -14.92 -9.17 2.39
C CYS A 348 -15.67 -10.44 2.86
N LYS A 349 -16.53 -10.32 3.90
CA LYS A 349 -17.31 -11.44 4.47
C LYS A 349 -18.73 -11.53 3.94
N ARG A 350 -19.29 -10.42 3.46
CA ARG A 350 -20.67 -10.25 2.96
C ARG A 350 -20.62 -9.99 1.46
N PRO A 351 -20.71 -11.04 0.63
CA PRO A 351 -20.64 -10.88 -0.82
C PRO A 351 -21.87 -10.12 -1.34
N PHE A 352 -21.67 -9.31 -2.38
CA PHE A 352 -22.70 -8.49 -3.01
C PHE A 352 -23.01 -9.00 -4.42
N PHE A 353 -22.11 -8.76 -5.37
CA PHE A 353 -22.16 -9.35 -6.71
C PHE A 353 -20.75 -9.56 -7.23
N SER A 354 -20.57 -10.49 -8.15
CA SER A 354 -19.30 -10.68 -8.86
C SER A 354 -19.50 -10.50 -10.35
N PHE A 355 -18.44 -10.10 -11.06
CA PHE A 355 -18.44 -10.08 -12.51
C PHE A 355 -17.09 -10.50 -13.07
N THR A 356 -17.12 -11.05 -14.28
CA THR A 356 -15.94 -11.41 -15.06
C THR A 356 -15.96 -10.62 -16.35
N ALA A 357 -14.90 -9.87 -16.60
CA ALA A 357 -14.66 -9.16 -17.85
C ALA A 357 -13.56 -9.87 -18.63
N THR A 358 -13.72 -9.97 -19.95
CA THR A 358 -12.75 -10.60 -20.85
C THR A 358 -12.48 -9.74 -22.08
N GLY A 359 -11.33 -9.95 -22.70
CA GLY A 359 -11.01 -9.38 -24.00
C GLY A 359 -9.52 -9.40 -24.28
N ARG A 360 -9.01 -8.34 -24.93
CA ARG A 360 -7.59 -8.21 -25.31
C ARG A 360 -6.93 -7.03 -24.62
N VAL A 361 -5.65 -7.14 -24.29
CA VAL A 361 -4.89 -6.04 -23.69
C VAL A 361 -3.64 -5.70 -24.51
N ILE A 362 -3.62 -4.46 -24.99
CA ILE A 362 -2.58 -3.97 -25.89
C ILE A 362 -1.58 -3.15 -25.08
N SER A 363 -0.32 -3.57 -25.10
CA SER A 363 0.80 -2.80 -24.52
C SER A 363 1.11 -1.56 -25.38
N ARG A 364 1.45 -0.45 -24.72
CA ARG A 364 1.87 0.82 -25.34
C ARG A 364 3.23 1.25 -24.78
N ASP A 365 3.59 2.51 -25.01
CA ASP A 365 4.84 3.12 -24.53
C ASP A 365 4.89 3.30 -23.01
N ILE A 366 6.05 3.73 -22.53
CA ILE A 366 6.27 4.17 -21.15
C ILE A 366 5.34 5.35 -20.85
N ASP A 367 4.82 5.42 -19.64
CA ASP A 367 3.94 6.52 -19.26
C ASP A 367 4.71 7.84 -19.08
N GLU A 368 4.19 8.92 -19.66
CA GLU A 368 4.82 10.25 -19.62
C GLU A 368 4.88 10.84 -18.21
N HIS A 369 3.95 10.47 -17.33
CA HIS A 369 3.86 11.03 -15.97
C HIS A 369 4.60 10.17 -14.95
N ASN A 370 4.68 8.86 -15.20
CA ASN A 370 5.44 7.91 -14.39
C ASN A 370 6.32 7.02 -15.28
N PRO A 371 7.62 7.34 -15.45
CA PRO A 371 8.55 6.56 -16.27
C PRO A 371 8.72 5.09 -15.83
N ASP A 372 8.35 4.76 -14.59
CA ASP A 372 8.41 3.39 -14.06
C ASP A 372 7.18 2.55 -14.46
N ALA A 373 6.18 3.18 -15.07
CA ALA A 373 4.95 2.56 -15.52
C ALA A 373 4.86 2.50 -17.04
N ARG A 374 4.08 1.54 -17.54
CA ARG A 374 3.77 1.38 -18.96
C ARG A 374 2.28 1.54 -19.20
N GLN A 375 1.93 2.09 -20.35
CA GLN A 375 0.55 2.29 -20.76
C GLN A 375 -0.05 1.03 -21.40
N PHE A 376 -1.33 0.77 -21.14
CA PHE A 376 -2.06 -0.37 -21.68
C PHE A 376 -3.49 0.00 -22.10
N ASP A 377 -3.99 -0.61 -23.16
CA ASP A 377 -5.38 -0.49 -23.61
C ASP A 377 -6.10 -1.82 -23.41
N PHE A 378 -7.05 -1.87 -22.47
CA PHE A 378 -7.92 -3.00 -22.26
C PHE A 378 -9.13 -2.87 -23.17
N LEU A 379 -9.21 -3.72 -24.19
CA LEU A 379 -10.39 -3.91 -25.02
C LEU A 379 -11.28 -4.94 -24.32
N ILE A 380 -12.33 -4.47 -23.65
CA ILE A 380 -13.27 -5.33 -22.94
C ILE A 380 -14.39 -5.68 -23.92
N THR A 381 -14.51 -6.96 -24.24
CA THR A 381 -15.47 -7.47 -25.23
C THR A 381 -16.45 -8.47 -24.66
N GLY A 382 -16.13 -9.11 -23.54
CA GLY A 382 -17.04 -10.03 -22.84
C GLY A 382 -17.32 -9.57 -21.40
N LEU A 383 -18.54 -9.80 -20.95
CA LEU A 383 -18.97 -9.52 -19.58
C LEU A 383 -19.99 -10.54 -19.09
N SER A 384 -19.69 -11.13 -17.94
CA SER A 384 -20.60 -12.02 -17.20
C SER A 384 -20.76 -11.55 -15.77
N ILE A 385 -21.96 -11.67 -15.20
CA ILE A 385 -22.29 -11.18 -13.86
C ILE A 385 -22.95 -12.30 -13.04
N THR A 386 -22.74 -12.29 -11.73
CA THR A 386 -23.34 -13.22 -10.77
C THR A 386 -23.85 -12.44 -9.55
N PRO A 387 -25.17 -12.41 -9.27
CA PRO A 387 -25.68 -11.88 -8.01
C PRO A 387 -25.31 -12.84 -6.87
N ARG A 388 -24.82 -12.30 -5.75
CA ARG A 388 -24.33 -13.10 -4.61
C ARG A 388 -25.17 -12.96 -3.36
N ASP A 389 -26.13 -12.03 -3.36
CA ASP A 389 -27.08 -11.82 -2.28
C ASP A 389 -28.48 -11.47 -2.82
N GLN A 390 -29.46 -11.41 -1.94
CA GLN A 390 -30.84 -11.07 -2.32
C GLN A 390 -30.95 -9.62 -2.84
N ARG A 391 -30.11 -8.70 -2.37
CA ARG A 391 -30.16 -7.29 -2.78
C ARG A 391 -29.71 -7.11 -4.23
N SER A 392 -28.55 -7.66 -4.59
CA SER A 392 -28.05 -7.67 -5.97
C SER A 392 -29.02 -8.39 -6.90
N LEU A 393 -29.61 -9.51 -6.45
CA LEU A 393 -30.65 -10.21 -7.21
C LEU A 393 -31.84 -9.31 -7.50
N ASN A 394 -32.41 -8.68 -6.48
CA ASN A 394 -33.58 -7.81 -6.62
C ASN A 394 -33.26 -6.62 -7.53
N GLN A 395 -32.10 -5.98 -7.33
CA GLN A 395 -31.64 -4.89 -8.19
C GLN A 395 -31.53 -5.33 -9.65
N MET A 396 -30.84 -6.44 -9.94
CA MET A 396 -30.72 -6.93 -11.33
C MET A 396 -32.08 -7.32 -11.92
N ASN A 397 -32.97 -7.93 -11.13
CA ASN A 397 -34.32 -8.28 -11.56
C ASN A 397 -35.20 -7.05 -11.86
N THR A 398 -34.99 -5.92 -11.19
CA THR A 398 -35.67 -4.65 -11.49
C THR A 398 -35.29 -4.09 -12.87
N TYR A 399 -34.08 -4.37 -13.36
CA TYR A 399 -33.56 -3.84 -14.62
C TYR A 399 -33.44 -4.89 -15.74
N ILE A 400 -34.13 -6.05 -15.62
CA ILE A 400 -34.17 -7.07 -16.69
C ILE A 400 -34.66 -6.43 -17.98
N GLY A 401 -33.96 -6.69 -19.10
CA GLY A 401 -34.33 -6.16 -20.41
C GLY A 401 -33.95 -4.69 -20.65
N TYR A 402 -33.59 -3.95 -19.60
CA TYR A 402 -33.08 -2.57 -19.68
C TYR A 402 -31.56 -2.54 -19.63
N GLY A 403 -30.93 -3.34 -20.49
CA GLY A 403 -29.46 -3.39 -20.59
C GLY A 403 -28.80 -4.02 -19.37
N CYS A 404 -29.41 -5.01 -18.71
CA CYS A 404 -28.80 -5.86 -17.67
C CYS A 404 -29.38 -7.30 -17.72
N GLY A 405 -28.96 -8.07 -18.73
CA GLY A 405 -29.46 -9.43 -18.97
C GLY A 405 -30.84 -9.49 -19.64
N ARG A 406 -31.21 -10.67 -20.19
CA ARG A 406 -32.49 -10.91 -20.89
C ARG A 406 -33.40 -11.91 -20.18
N THR A 407 -32.91 -12.54 -19.13
CA THR A 407 -33.63 -13.58 -18.38
C THR A 407 -33.70 -13.20 -16.92
N SER A 408 -34.58 -13.86 -16.18
CA SER A 408 -34.62 -13.70 -14.73
C SER A 408 -33.29 -14.12 -14.10
N TRP A 409 -32.79 -13.27 -13.20
CA TRP A 409 -31.58 -13.54 -12.45
C TRP A 409 -31.86 -14.54 -11.33
N ARG A 410 -30.83 -15.30 -10.94
CA ARG A 410 -30.87 -16.23 -9.80
C ARG A 410 -29.58 -16.09 -9.00
N ILE A 411 -29.70 -16.18 -7.67
CA ILE A 411 -28.54 -16.10 -6.76
C ILE A 411 -27.52 -17.17 -7.13
N ASN A 412 -26.24 -16.80 -7.14
CA ASN A 412 -25.10 -17.66 -7.47
C ASN A 412 -25.17 -18.31 -8.87
N ARG A 413 -26.00 -17.79 -9.78
CA ARG A 413 -26.00 -18.18 -11.18
C ARG A 413 -25.44 -17.06 -12.02
N THR A 414 -24.37 -17.38 -12.74
CA THR A 414 -23.73 -16.45 -13.68
C THR A 414 -24.59 -16.32 -14.93
N GLN A 415 -24.71 -15.11 -15.44
CA GLN A 415 -25.31 -14.83 -16.73
C GLN A 415 -24.38 -13.94 -17.56
N ASP A 416 -24.24 -14.30 -18.84
CA ASP A 416 -23.57 -13.48 -19.84
C ASP A 416 -24.48 -12.30 -20.24
N VAL A 417 -23.94 -11.10 -20.16
CA VAL A 417 -24.61 -9.84 -20.49
C VAL A 417 -23.96 -9.12 -21.67
N THR A 418 -23.04 -9.79 -22.37
CA THR A 418 -22.34 -9.25 -23.54
C THR A 418 -23.32 -8.84 -24.64
N ASN A 419 -24.29 -9.71 -24.95
CA ASN A 419 -25.33 -9.45 -25.96
C ASN A 419 -26.40 -8.42 -25.53
N THR A 420 -26.30 -7.90 -24.30
CA THR A 420 -27.11 -6.78 -23.81
C THR A 420 -26.30 -5.51 -23.60
N ASN A 421 -25.08 -5.46 -24.15
CA ASN A 421 -24.11 -4.37 -23.97
C ASN A 421 -23.71 -4.12 -22.51
N GLY A 422 -23.90 -5.12 -21.64
CA GLY A 422 -23.55 -5.08 -20.23
C GLY A 422 -24.72 -4.94 -19.26
N CYS A 423 -24.48 -4.21 -18.17
CA CYS A 423 -25.40 -3.88 -17.08
C CYS A 423 -25.29 -2.39 -16.69
N ASP A 424 -26.13 -1.55 -17.29
CA ASP A 424 -26.11 -0.08 -17.11
C ASP A 424 -26.27 0.34 -15.64
N HIS A 425 -27.14 -0.35 -14.90
CA HIS A 425 -27.36 -0.09 -13.47
C HIS A 425 -26.08 -0.24 -12.64
N LEU A 426 -25.23 -1.21 -12.99
CA LEU A 426 -23.93 -1.42 -12.36
C LEU A 426 -22.81 -0.61 -13.03
N ARG A 427 -23.14 0.18 -14.06
CA ARG A 427 -22.22 0.95 -14.91
C ARG A 427 -21.16 0.09 -15.59
N LEU A 428 -21.47 -1.18 -15.83
CA LEU A 428 -20.60 -2.11 -16.54
C LEU A 428 -21.09 -2.21 -17.97
N HIS A 429 -20.28 -1.75 -18.93
CA HIS A 429 -20.68 -1.69 -20.34
C HIS A 429 -19.68 -2.43 -21.20
N VAL A 430 -20.18 -3.12 -22.23
CA VAL A 430 -19.36 -3.79 -23.24
C VAL A 430 -20.00 -3.63 -24.64
N PRO A 431 -19.20 -3.56 -25.72
CA PRO A 431 -17.75 -3.46 -25.72
C PRO A 431 -17.29 -2.08 -25.22
N THR A 432 -16.14 -2.01 -24.55
CA THR A 432 -15.55 -0.75 -24.11
C THR A 432 -14.03 -0.80 -24.11
N LYS A 433 -13.39 0.38 -24.18
CA LYS A 433 -11.94 0.53 -24.03
C LYS A 433 -11.66 1.13 -22.66
N SER A 434 -10.77 0.51 -21.89
CA SER A 434 -10.22 1.09 -20.67
C SER A 434 -8.73 1.37 -20.83
N GLU A 435 -8.36 2.63 -20.70
CA GLU A 435 -6.97 3.08 -20.75
C GLU A 435 -6.36 3.00 -19.36
N GLN A 436 -5.29 2.22 -19.22
CA GLN A 436 -4.66 1.92 -17.95
C GLN A 436 -3.15 2.22 -17.99
N VAL A 437 -2.57 2.29 -16.80
CA VAL A 437 -1.13 2.21 -16.59
C VAL A 437 -0.85 1.02 -15.69
N MET A 438 0.25 0.30 -15.94
CA MET A 438 0.67 -0.80 -15.09
C MET A 438 2.17 -0.69 -14.79
N MET A 439 2.53 -1.09 -13.58
CA MET A 439 3.90 -1.16 -13.10
C MET A 439 4.07 -2.48 -12.37
N MET A 440 5.23 -3.12 -12.52
CA MET A 440 5.55 -4.33 -11.78
C MET A 440 6.81 -4.13 -10.96
N SER A 441 6.84 -4.80 -9.81
CA SER A 441 7.98 -4.73 -8.92
C SER A 441 8.19 -6.01 -8.13
N LEU A 442 9.39 -6.17 -7.61
CA LEU A 442 9.75 -7.21 -6.67
C LEU A 442 9.98 -6.60 -5.27
N ARG A 443 9.16 -7.00 -4.30
CA ARG A 443 9.21 -6.54 -2.90
C ARG A 443 9.02 -7.73 -1.97
N ASP A 444 9.91 -7.88 -0.99
CA ASP A 444 9.89 -8.98 0.00
C ASP A 444 9.85 -10.37 -0.69
N GLY A 445 10.50 -10.45 -1.86
CA GLY A 445 10.51 -11.62 -2.73
C GLY A 445 9.19 -11.93 -3.45
N GLN A 446 8.13 -11.15 -3.25
CA GLN A 446 6.89 -11.28 -4.01
C GLN A 446 6.87 -10.32 -5.19
N THR A 447 6.33 -10.77 -6.31
CA THR A 447 6.08 -9.92 -7.47
C THR A 447 4.72 -9.26 -7.32
N TRP A 448 4.71 -7.93 -7.42
CA TRP A 448 3.54 -7.09 -7.27
C TRP A 448 3.20 -6.39 -8.59
N LEU A 449 1.93 -6.42 -8.96
CA LEU A 449 1.36 -5.71 -10.10
C LEU A 449 0.51 -4.54 -9.61
N TYR A 450 0.90 -3.34 -10.01
CA TYR A 450 0.16 -2.11 -9.79
C TYR A 450 -0.65 -1.80 -11.05
N VAL A 451 -1.96 -1.60 -10.89
CA VAL A 451 -2.89 -1.28 -11.99
C VAL A 451 -3.51 0.09 -11.75
N GLY A 452 -3.63 0.89 -12.81
CA GLY A 452 -4.09 2.28 -12.77
C GLY A 452 -5.37 2.50 -11.93
N GLY A 453 -5.37 3.56 -11.12
CA GLY A 453 -6.45 3.96 -10.23
C GLY A 453 -7.78 4.22 -10.96
N ILE A 454 -8.90 3.95 -10.29
CA ILE A 454 -10.23 4.26 -10.82
C ILE A 454 -10.57 5.71 -10.47
N PRO A 455 -11.06 6.54 -11.42
CA PRO A 455 -11.55 7.88 -11.12
C PRO A 455 -12.62 7.87 -10.02
N ASN A 456 -12.42 8.66 -8.97
CA ASN A 456 -13.37 8.82 -7.86
C ASN A 456 -14.09 10.19 -7.89
N THR A 457 -13.91 10.93 -8.98
CA THR A 457 -14.60 12.19 -9.27
C THR A 457 -15.67 12.00 -10.35
N LEU A 458 -16.70 12.83 -10.36
CA LEU A 458 -17.85 12.80 -11.28
C LEU A 458 -17.51 13.14 -12.75
N GLU A 459 -16.26 12.96 -13.18
CA GLU A 459 -15.88 13.21 -14.56
C GLU A 459 -16.46 12.11 -15.47
N PRO A 460 -17.09 12.47 -16.60
CA PRO A 460 -17.57 11.49 -17.56
C PRO A 460 -16.42 10.59 -18.02
N MET A 461 -16.59 9.27 -18.00
CA MET A 461 -15.54 8.31 -18.38
C MET A 461 -14.96 8.57 -19.77
N ARG A 462 -15.75 9.13 -20.70
CA ARG A 462 -15.29 9.50 -22.06
C ARG A 462 -14.24 10.63 -22.09
N LYS A 463 -14.07 11.37 -21.00
CA LYS A 463 -13.04 12.41 -20.84
C LYS A 463 -11.92 11.98 -19.89
N ALA A 464 -12.00 10.78 -19.32
CA ALA A 464 -11.01 10.32 -18.35
C ALA A 464 -9.68 10.07 -19.07
N LYS A 465 -8.65 10.81 -18.64
CA LYS A 465 -7.26 10.54 -19.03
C LYS A 465 -6.78 9.26 -18.34
N ARG A 466 -5.69 8.68 -18.84
CA ARG A 466 -4.99 7.57 -18.16
C ARG A 466 -4.77 7.88 -16.67
N PRO A 467 -4.95 6.91 -15.77
CA PRO A 467 -4.69 7.10 -14.35
C PRO A 467 -3.22 7.46 -14.10
N THR A 468 -2.97 8.34 -13.13
CA THR A 468 -1.63 8.74 -12.67
C THR A 468 -1.28 8.20 -11.28
N SER A 469 -2.07 7.22 -10.83
CA SER A 469 -1.92 6.54 -9.54
C SER A 469 -2.38 5.11 -9.69
N PHE A 470 -2.22 4.31 -8.65
CA PHE A 470 -2.53 2.89 -8.69
C PHE A 470 -3.57 2.50 -7.65
N GLN A 471 -4.32 1.45 -7.98
CA GLN A 471 -5.13 0.69 -7.04
C GLN A 471 -4.20 -0.10 -6.10
N PRO A 472 -4.73 -0.68 -5.00
CA PRO A 472 -3.96 -1.64 -4.20
C PRO A 472 -3.31 -2.72 -5.09
N PRO A 473 -2.03 -3.05 -4.88
CA PRO A 473 -1.30 -3.95 -5.77
C PRO A 473 -1.78 -5.40 -5.64
N LEU A 474 -1.68 -6.12 -6.74
CA LEU A 474 -1.97 -7.55 -6.82
C LEU A 474 -0.67 -8.35 -6.66
N VAL A 475 -0.73 -9.50 -6.01
CA VAL A 475 0.39 -10.42 -5.89
C VAL A 475 0.35 -11.47 -7.01
N ARG A 476 1.49 -11.80 -7.59
CA ARG A 476 1.61 -12.88 -8.57
C ARG A 476 1.47 -14.24 -7.89
N CYS A 477 0.63 -15.10 -8.44
CA CYS A 477 0.52 -16.48 -8.00
C CYS A 477 1.60 -17.35 -8.65
N ALA A 478 2.00 -18.42 -7.97
CA ALA A 478 2.86 -19.43 -8.58
C ALA A 478 2.02 -20.45 -9.35
N ASN A 479 2.15 -20.50 -10.67
CA ASN A 479 1.36 -21.41 -11.49
C ASN A 479 2.07 -22.77 -11.74
N SER A 480 3.38 -22.88 -11.49
CA SER A 480 4.12 -24.15 -11.65
C SER A 480 5.40 -24.26 -10.79
N PRO A 481 5.93 -25.47 -10.54
CA PRO A 481 7.24 -25.68 -9.91
C PRO A 481 8.41 -25.01 -10.64
N SER A 482 8.37 -24.91 -11.98
CA SER A 482 9.43 -24.29 -12.78
C SER A 482 9.43 -22.76 -12.66
N GLN A 483 8.25 -22.13 -12.67
CA GLN A 483 8.12 -20.70 -12.40
C GLN A 483 8.52 -20.36 -10.95
N ARG A 484 8.27 -21.27 -9.99
CA ARG A 484 8.76 -21.13 -8.61
C ARG A 484 10.29 -21.12 -8.53
N GLN A 485 10.97 -22.02 -9.24
CA GLN A 485 12.43 -22.02 -9.30
C GLN A 485 12.99 -20.73 -9.91
N GLN A 486 12.33 -20.19 -10.94
CA GLN A 486 12.72 -18.92 -11.56
C GLN A 486 12.52 -17.73 -10.60
N LEU A 487 11.38 -17.67 -9.89
CA LEU A 487 11.11 -16.66 -8.86
C LEU A 487 12.15 -16.74 -7.72
N MET A 488 12.51 -17.95 -7.29
CA MET A 488 13.52 -18.16 -6.24
C MET A 488 14.93 -17.73 -6.70
N ARG A 489 15.30 -17.97 -7.97
CA ARG A 489 16.56 -17.48 -8.54
C ARG A 489 16.58 -15.95 -8.61
N GLN A 490 15.47 -15.32 -9.00
CA GLN A 490 15.33 -13.85 -9.00
C GLN A 490 15.45 -13.28 -7.58
N LYS A 491 14.81 -13.90 -6.58
CA LYS A 491 14.97 -13.55 -5.15
C LYS A 491 16.43 -13.58 -4.69
N GLN A 492 17.17 -14.62 -5.05
CA GLN A 492 18.58 -14.79 -4.65
C GLN A 492 19.49 -13.73 -5.30
N GLN A 493 19.29 -13.45 -6.58
CA GLN A 493 20.03 -12.39 -7.29
C GLN A 493 19.74 -11.00 -6.70
N GLN A 494 18.49 -10.75 -6.31
CA GLN A 494 18.08 -9.49 -5.70
C GLN A 494 18.69 -9.30 -4.29
N GLN A 495 18.73 -10.35 -3.46
CA GLN A 495 19.41 -10.27 -2.16
C GLN A 495 20.91 -9.96 -2.31
N GLN A 496 21.56 -10.48 -3.35
CA GLN A 496 22.95 -10.14 -3.64
C GLN A 496 23.10 -8.68 -4.08
N GLN A 497 22.24 -8.17 -4.96
CA GLN A 497 22.28 -6.77 -5.39
C GLN A 497 21.95 -5.80 -4.25
N GLN A 498 20.97 -6.11 -3.39
CA GLN A 498 20.63 -5.30 -2.22
C GLN A 498 21.80 -5.24 -1.21
N ARG A 499 22.51 -6.36 -0.98
CA ARG A 499 23.71 -6.35 -0.13
C ARG A 499 24.83 -5.47 -0.69
N GLN A 500 24.99 -5.46 -2.02
CA GLN A 500 26.00 -4.63 -2.68
C GLN A 500 25.66 -3.13 -2.64
N THR A 501 24.40 -2.76 -2.88
CA THR A 501 23.96 -1.35 -2.81
C THR A 501 23.91 -0.83 -1.38
N PHE A 502 23.50 -1.65 -0.41
CA PHE A 502 23.53 -1.28 1.01
C PHE A 502 24.97 -1.06 1.50
N GLY A 503 25.92 -1.94 1.12
CA GLY A 503 27.33 -1.74 1.41
C GLY A 503 27.91 -0.46 0.79
N TYR A 504 27.47 -0.11 -0.43
CA TYR A 504 27.92 1.11 -1.11
C TYR A 504 27.34 2.40 -0.48
N ASN A 505 26.05 2.40 -0.10
CA ASN A 505 25.41 3.55 0.53
C ASN A 505 25.86 3.76 1.99
N TRP A 506 26.08 2.67 2.75
CA TRP A 506 26.60 2.76 4.11
C TRP A 506 28.01 3.36 4.14
N ASN A 507 28.87 2.99 3.19
CA ASN A 507 30.18 3.60 3.00
C ASN A 507 30.10 5.09 2.61
N LYS A 508 29.11 5.47 1.79
CA LYS A 508 28.87 6.88 1.46
C LYS A 508 28.45 7.71 2.68
N GLN A 509 27.58 7.17 3.53
CA GLN A 509 27.09 7.84 4.73
C GLN A 509 28.19 8.00 5.79
N LEU A 510 29.05 7.00 5.96
CA LEU A 510 30.27 7.14 6.77
C LEU A 510 31.27 8.15 6.20
N SER A 511 31.44 8.19 4.88
CA SER A 511 32.37 9.14 4.24
C SER A 511 31.85 10.60 4.25
N ALA A 512 30.54 10.81 4.36
CA ALA A 512 29.93 12.12 4.56
C ALA A 512 30.06 12.60 6.03
N ASN A 513 29.92 11.69 7.00
CA ASN A 513 30.10 12.01 8.42
C ASN A 513 31.58 12.05 8.85
N GLY A 514 32.50 11.45 8.07
CA GLY A 514 33.94 11.45 8.36
C GLY A 514 34.71 12.67 7.86
N ARG A 515 34.07 13.64 7.21
CA ARG A 515 34.71 14.88 6.70
C ARG A 515 34.48 16.12 7.56
N GLU A 516 33.70 16.02 8.63
CA GLU A 516 33.57 17.06 9.66
C GLU A 516 33.92 16.47 11.03
N GLY A 517 35.21 16.31 11.30
CA GLY A 517 35.62 15.77 12.60
C GLY A 517 37.08 15.33 12.74
N ILE A 518 38.03 15.97 12.05
CA ILE A 518 39.46 15.81 12.39
C ILE A 518 40.13 17.18 12.31
N SER A 519 39.85 18.04 13.30
CA SER A 519 40.70 19.18 13.62
C SER A 519 40.69 19.54 15.11
N ALA A 520 40.52 18.57 16.01
CA ALA A 520 40.83 18.76 17.42
C ALA A 520 40.81 17.43 18.17
N ALA A 521 41.98 16.93 18.57
CA ALA A 521 42.26 16.22 19.83
C ALA A 521 43.49 15.30 19.66
N GLY A 522 44.44 15.45 20.57
CA GLY A 522 45.71 14.76 20.56
C GLY A 522 45.64 13.27 20.92
N ARG A 523 46.71 12.59 20.51
CA ARG A 523 47.27 11.29 20.96
C ARG A 523 46.42 10.50 21.97
N THR A 524 45.90 9.37 21.53
CA THR A 524 45.61 8.20 22.39
C THR A 524 46.04 6.90 21.69
N GLU A 525 46.50 5.95 22.50
CA GLU A 525 47.35 4.79 22.14
C GLU A 525 46.64 3.64 21.39
N PRO A 526 47.39 2.74 20.71
CA PRO A 526 46.85 1.72 19.79
C PRO A 526 46.11 0.53 20.46
N GLY A 527 45.92 0.53 21.78
CA GLY A 527 45.36 -0.61 22.52
C GLY A 527 43.83 -0.73 22.49
N ALA A 528 43.10 0.37 22.26
CA ALA A 528 41.63 0.38 22.39
C ALA A 528 40.89 -0.15 21.14
N LEU A 529 41.52 -0.13 19.97
CA LEU A 529 40.89 -0.55 18.71
C LEU A 529 40.78 -2.08 18.58
N LEU A 530 41.71 -2.83 19.19
CA LEU A 530 41.69 -4.29 19.17
C LEU A 530 40.60 -4.89 20.06
N LEU A 531 40.26 -4.24 21.18
CA LEU A 531 39.23 -4.72 22.10
C LEU A 531 37.80 -4.58 21.53
N LEU A 532 37.55 -3.54 20.74
CA LEU A 532 36.25 -3.35 20.06
C LEU A 532 36.04 -4.35 18.93
N ILE A 533 37.10 -4.76 18.22
CA ILE A 533 37.01 -5.74 17.13
C ILE A 533 36.78 -7.16 17.69
N VAL A 534 37.38 -7.51 18.83
CA VAL A 534 37.19 -8.82 19.48
C VAL A 534 35.80 -8.96 20.10
N LEU A 535 35.23 -7.86 20.65
CA LEU A 535 33.85 -7.86 21.16
C LEU A 535 32.81 -7.93 20.03
N PHE A 536 33.07 -7.32 18.87
CA PHE A 536 32.16 -7.40 17.72
C PHE A 536 32.17 -8.77 17.02
N LEU A 537 33.32 -9.44 16.96
CA LEU A 537 33.42 -10.77 16.34
C LEU A 537 32.81 -11.88 17.22
N SER A 538 32.76 -11.70 18.54
CA SER A 538 32.13 -12.67 19.45
C SER A 538 30.60 -12.63 19.41
N ASP A 539 29.98 -11.48 19.13
CA ASP A 539 28.53 -11.37 18.93
C ASP A 539 28.06 -11.90 17.57
N LEU A 540 28.88 -11.79 16.52
CA LEU A 540 28.59 -12.34 15.19
C LEU A 540 28.60 -13.88 15.15
N ILE A 541 29.38 -14.53 16.02
CA ILE A 541 29.42 -15.99 16.12
C ILE A 541 28.23 -16.53 16.93
N ARG A 542 27.65 -15.75 17.86
CA ARG A 542 26.46 -16.16 18.64
C ARG A 542 25.14 -16.13 17.87
N GLN A 543 25.05 -15.45 16.73
CA GLN A 543 23.82 -15.35 15.93
C GLN A 543 23.70 -16.39 14.81
N SER A 544 24.63 -17.34 14.71
CA SER A 544 24.63 -18.38 13.65
C SER A 544 24.32 -19.80 14.15
N THR A 545 23.91 -19.95 15.41
CA THR A 545 23.37 -21.21 15.94
C THR A 545 22.13 -20.96 16.79
N CYS A 546 20.96 -20.98 16.15
CA CYS A 546 19.68 -21.43 16.68
C CYS A 546 18.73 -21.69 15.51
#